data_AF-A0A6A9SEW1-F1
#
_entry.id   AF-A0A6A9SEW1-F1
#
_cell.length_a   1.000
_cell.length_b   1.000
_cell.length_c   1.000
_cell.angle_alpha   90.00
_cell.angle_beta   90.00
_cell.angle_gamma   90.00
#
_symmetry.space_group_name_H-M   'P 1'
#
loop_
_entity.id
_entity.type
_entity.pdbx_description
1 polymer ?
#
loop_
_entity_poly.entity_id
_entity_poly.type
_entity_poly.pdbx_seq_one_letter_code
_entity_poly.pdbx_strand_id
1 'polypeptide(L)' 'MAKTRALLTDTEREQIAGEHGDDRKYQAASRIRRRIDEELTTDVEVLQEQHPQLLEELRDVVCSQPSEQREDSNA' A
#
# COMPACT_ATOMS: atom_id res chain seq x y z
N MET A 1 7.80 -12.31 -18.45
CA MET A 1 8.13 -12.52 -17.02
C MET A 1 6.83 -12.64 -16.25
N ALA A 2 6.67 -13.63 -15.37
CA ALA A 2 5.52 -13.65 -14.48
C ALA A 2 5.60 -12.40 -13.60
N LYS A 3 4.58 -11.55 -13.63
CA LYS A 3 4.54 -10.34 -12.81
C LYS A 3 4.41 -10.79 -11.36
N THR A 4 5.46 -10.62 -10.56
CA THR A 4 5.37 -10.81 -9.12
C THR A 4 4.49 -9.71 -8.54
N ARG A 5 3.66 -10.05 -7.54
CA ARG A 5 2.80 -9.07 -6.86
C ARG A 5 3.54 -8.46 -5.67
N ALA A 6 3.33 -7.17 -5.44
CA ALA A 6 3.65 -6.51 -4.18
C ALA A 6 2.44 -6.61 -3.23
N LEU A 7 2.06 -5.52 -2.56
CA LEU A 7 0.91 -5.46 -1.64
C LEU A 7 -0.43 -5.78 -2.31
N LEU A 8 -0.63 -5.29 -3.54
CA LEU A 8 -1.89 -5.37 -4.29
C LEU A 8 -1.78 -6.35 -5.47
N THR A 9 -2.82 -7.17 -5.64
CA THR A 9 -3.06 -7.91 -6.89
C THR A 9 -3.51 -6.97 -8.02
N ASP A 10 -3.47 -7.44 -9.28
CA ASP A 10 -3.98 -6.65 -10.41
C ASP A 10 -5.48 -6.33 -10.23
N THR A 11 -6.29 -7.32 -9.89
CA THR A 11 -7.73 -7.14 -9.64
C THR A 11 -8.02 -6.18 -8.48
N GLU A 12 -7.20 -6.17 -7.43
CA GLU A 12 -7.41 -5.23 -6.31
C GLU A 12 -7.13 -3.78 -6.69
N ARG A 13 -6.23 -3.53 -7.64
CA ARG A 13 -6.03 -2.19 -8.20
C ARG A 13 -7.30 -1.71 -8.91
N GLU A 14 -7.88 -2.56 -9.76
CA GLU A 14 -9.15 -2.26 -10.46
C GLU A 14 -10.31 -2.06 -9.46
N GLN A 15 -10.40 -2.91 -8.43
CA GLN A 15 -11.46 -2.82 -7.42
C GLN A 15 -11.37 -1.52 -6.62
N ILE A 16 -10.17 -1.10 -6.19
CA ILE A 16 -9.98 0.20 -5.51
C ILE A 16 -10.32 1.37 -6.43
N ALA A 17 -9.98 1.27 -7.72
CA ALA A 17 -10.33 2.28 -8.72
C ALA A 17 -11.85 2.40 -8.95
N GLY A 18 -12.65 1.46 -8.42
CA GLY A 18 -14.11 1.47 -8.52
C GLY A 18 -14.65 0.77 -9.77
N GLU A 19 -13.81 0.07 -10.53
CA GLU A 19 -14.19 -0.57 -11.80
C GLU A 19 -15.19 -1.73 -11.61
N HIS A 20 -15.34 -2.22 -10.37
CA HIS A 20 -16.17 -3.37 -10.02
C HIS A 20 -17.32 -3.02 -9.06
N GLY A 21 -17.63 -1.73 -8.91
CA GLY A 21 -18.69 -1.23 -8.02
C GLY A 21 -18.27 -1.06 -6.55
N ASP A 22 -19.11 -0.36 -5.78
CA ASP A 22 -18.79 0.12 -4.43
C ASP A 22 -18.56 -1.01 -3.41
N ASP A 23 -19.34 -2.10 -3.48
CA ASP A 23 -19.16 -3.25 -2.60
C ASP A 23 -17.77 -3.89 -2.78
N ARG A 24 -17.33 -4.03 -4.03
CA ARG A 24 -16.01 -4.61 -4.34
C ARG A 24 -14.88 -3.67 -3.95
N LYS A 25 -15.07 -2.36 -4.15
CA LYS A 25 -14.14 -1.34 -3.68
C LYS A 25 -13.96 -1.38 -2.16
N TYR A 26 -15.05 -1.44 -1.41
CA TYR A 26 -15.01 -1.52 0.05
C TYR A 26 -14.34 -2.82 0.53
N GLN A 27 -14.70 -3.96 -0.07
CA GLN A 27 -14.07 -5.24 0.25
C GLN A 27 -12.56 -5.24 -0.04
N ALA A 28 -12.14 -4.69 -1.18
CA ALA A 28 -10.72 -4.57 -1.52
C ALA A 28 -9.98 -3.71 -0.48
N ALA A 29 -10.51 -2.52 -0.17
CA ALA A 29 -9.93 -1.63 0.84
C ALA A 29 -9.81 -2.31 2.21
N SER A 30 -10.82 -3.07 2.64
CA SER A 30 -10.79 -3.83 3.89
C SER A 30 -9.68 -4.90 3.90
N ARG A 31 -9.54 -5.68 2.83
CA ARG A 31 -8.47 -6.69 2.71
C ARG A 31 -7.08 -6.06 2.73
N ILE A 32 -6.92 -4.92 2.06
CA ILE A 32 -5.65 -4.22 1.95
C ILE A 32 -5.26 -3.60 3.29
N ARG A 33 -6.22 -2.99 3.99
CA ARG A 33 -5.98 -2.48 5.35
C ARG A 33 -5.51 -3.60 6.28
N ARG A 34 -6.16 -4.77 6.24
CA ARG A 34 -5.73 -5.92 7.02
C ARG A 34 -4.29 -6.35 6.68
N ARG A 35 -3.89 -6.36 5.41
CA ARG A 35 -2.49 -6.66 5.04
C ARG A 35 -1.50 -5.61 5.52
N ILE A 36 -1.89 -4.34 5.53
CA ILE A 36 -1.04 -3.27 6.04
C ILE A 36 -0.83 -3.47 7.55
N ASP A 37 -1.92 -3.69 8.29
CA ASP A 37 -1.90 -3.77 9.74
C ASP A 37 -1.24 -5.08 10.25
N GLU A 38 -1.46 -6.20 9.56
CA GLU A 38 -0.95 -7.52 9.95
C GLU A 38 0.36 -7.85 9.21
N GLU A 39 0.26 -8.23 7.93
CA GLU A 39 1.36 -8.84 7.17
C GLU A 39 2.53 -7.88 6.93
N LEU A 40 2.26 -6.65 6.49
CA LEU A 40 3.29 -5.65 6.20
C LEU A 40 3.98 -5.17 7.48
N THR A 41 3.26 -5.11 8.61
CA THR A 41 3.86 -4.83 9.92
C THR A 41 4.90 -5.89 10.25
N THR A 42 4.56 -7.18 10.12
CA THR A 42 5.51 -8.28 10.33
C THR A 42 6.68 -8.23 9.34
N ASP A 43 6.42 -7.94 8.05
CA ASP A 43 7.48 -7.79 7.06
C ASP A 43 8.44 -6.65 7.44
N VAL A 44 7.91 -5.52 7.92
CA VAL A 44 8.72 -4.38 8.38
C VAL A 44 9.61 -4.76 9.57
N GLU A 45 9.09 -5.51 10.54
CA GLU A 45 9.88 -6.00 11.68
C GLU A 45 11.03 -6.90 11.20
N VAL A 46 10.75 -7.86 10.32
CA VAL A 46 11.78 -8.74 9.73
C VAL A 46 12.82 -7.94 8.97
N LEU A 47 12.41 -6.98 8.13
CA LEU A 47 13.33 -6.14 7.38
C LEU A 47 14.17 -5.26 8.31
N GLN A 48 13.59 -4.72 9.39
CA GLN A 48 14.30 -3.91 10.37
C GLN A 48 15.42 -4.71 11.05
N GLU A 49 15.16 -5.96 11.41
CA GLU A 49 16.12 -6.81 12.10
C GLU A 49 17.19 -7.38 11.16
N GLN A 50 16.78 -7.85 9.98
CA GLN A 50 17.63 -8.68 9.12
C GLN A 50 18.27 -7.88 7.98
N HIS A 51 17.54 -6.92 7.40
CA HIS A 51 17.94 -6.21 6.17
C HIS A 51 17.49 -4.74 6.15
N PRO A 52 18.07 -3.87 7.01
CA PRO A 52 17.60 -2.49 7.18
C PRO A 52 17.69 -1.63 5.91
N GLN A 53 18.60 -1.96 4.99
CA GLN A 53 18.70 -1.27 3.68
C GLN A 53 17.45 -1.48 2.82
N LEU A 54 16.86 -2.68 2.84
CA LEU A 54 15.60 -2.95 2.11
C LEU A 54 14.41 -2.23 2.76
N LEU A 55 14.45 -2.03 4.08
CA LEU A 55 13.46 -1.21 4.77
C LEU A 55 13.57 0.27 4.37
N GLU A 56 14.79 0.79 4.18
CA GLU A 56 15.01 2.13 3.65
C GLU A 56 14.45 2.27 2.23
N GLU A 57 14.74 1.32 1.33
CA GLU A 57 14.18 1.31 -0.02
C GLU A 57 12.65 1.30 -0.02
N LEU A 58 12.02 0.49 0.85
CA LEU A 58 10.57 0.47 1.02
C LEU A 58 10.03 1.83 1.48
N ARG A 59 10.68 2.44 2.48
CA ARG A 59 10.30 3.76 3.00
C ARG A 59 10.44 4.84 1.95
N ASP A 60 11.49 4.81 1.14
CA ASP A 60 11.69 5.77 0.06
C ASP A 60 10.55 5.70 -0.96
N VAL A 61 10.14 4.50 -1.38
CA VAL A 61 9.02 4.33 -2.31
C VAL A 61 7.69 4.83 -1.73
N VAL A 62 7.45 4.63 -0.43
CA VAL A 62 6.20 5.04 0.25
C VAL A 62 6.17 6.54 0.53
N CYS A 63 7.25 7.09 1.07
CA CYS A 63 7.33 8.46 1.57
C CYS A 63 7.73 9.49 0.50
N SER A 64 8.43 9.07 -0.55
CA SER A 64 8.86 9.98 -1.63
C SER A 64 7.78 10.19 -2.70
N GLN A 65 6.59 9.62 -2.53
CA GLN A 65 5.45 10.05 -3.33
C GLN A 65 5.13 11.50 -2.96
N PRO A 66 5.11 12.44 -3.91
CA PRO A 66 4.67 13.80 -3.61
C PRO A 66 3.22 13.70 -3.13
N SER A 67 3.03 13.83 -1.82
CA SER A 67 1.73 14.15 -1.29
C SER A 67 1.40 15.51 -1.87
N GLU A 68 0.42 15.57 -2.78
CA GLU A 68 -0.28 16.81 -3.05
C GLU A 68 -0.94 17.19 -1.72
N GLN A 69 -0.18 17.93 -0.91
CA GLN A 69 -0.67 18.64 0.25
C GLN A 69 -1.77 19.54 -0.30
N ARG A 70 -3.03 19.15 -0.11
CA ARG A 70 -4.09 20.13 -0.05
C ARG A 70 -3.77 20.98 1.17
N GLU A 71 -3.05 22.06 0.93
CA GLU A 71 -3.09 23.24 1.78
C GLU A 71 -4.55 23.71 1.78
N ASP A 72 -5.40 23.07 2.58
CA ASP A 72 -6.62 23.69 3.08
C ASP A 72 -6.20 24.73 4.13
N SER A 73 -5.37 25.68 3.70
CA SER A 73 -5.23 26.99 4.33
C SER A 73 -6.04 27.93 3.46
N ASN A 74 -7.33 28.04 3.75
CA ASN A 74 -8.08 29.21 3.34
C ASN A 74 -9.05 29.62 4.45
N ALA A 75 -8.64 30.71 5.10
CA ALA A 75 -9.45 31.79 5.71
C ALA A 75 -10.60 31.43 6.66
#